data_AF-A0A1N7MER6-F1
#
_entry.id   AF-A0A1N7MER6-F1
#
_cell.length_a   1.000
_cell.length_b   1.000
_cell.length_c   1.000
_cell.angle_alpha   90.00
_cell.angle_beta   90.00
_cell.angle_gamma   90.00
#
_symmetry.space_group_name_H-M   'P 1'
#
loop_
_entity.id
_entity.type
_entity.pdbx_description
1 polymer ?
#
loop_
_entity_poly.entity_id
_entity_poly.type
_entity_poly.pdbx_seq_one_letter_code
_entity_poly.pdbx_strand_id
1 'polypeptide(L)'
;MRPALIVLFCLLLGACNTGGPGFARIAPDRVTQDGSTFLFRRNGPLIEAERISPEFLPRFQPVARKAGLAAQTRTGCPVVWIMGDQAMMVLALDCPGGPKPPKMPRSVHWRCDALGTSRPVGERLVSVDFSLSCRKG
;
A
#
# COMPACT_ATOMS: atom_id res chain seq x y z
N MET A 1 35.17 9.49 -12.54
CA MET A 1 34.59 8.95 -11.30
C MET A 1 33.35 9.72 -10.81
N ARG A 2 33.35 11.06 -10.82
CA ARG A 2 32.17 11.89 -10.46
C ARG A 2 30.89 11.67 -11.29
N PRO A 3 30.91 11.59 -12.63
CA PRO A 3 29.67 11.43 -13.41
C PRO A 3 29.06 10.03 -13.28
N ALA A 4 29.88 8.99 -13.13
CA ALA A 4 29.40 7.62 -12.92
C ALA A 4 28.65 7.47 -11.59
N LEU A 5 29.11 8.15 -10.54
CA LEU A 5 28.42 8.17 -9.24
C LEU A 5 27.07 8.90 -9.32
N ILE A 6 27.01 10.02 -10.06
CA ILE A 6 25.76 10.78 -10.29
C ILE A 6 24.77 9.94 -11.10
N VAL A 7 25.23 9.28 -12.17
CA VAL A 7 24.38 8.39 -12.99
C VAL A 7 23.86 7.22 -12.16
N LEU A 8 24.71 6.58 -11.36
CA LEU A 8 24.30 5.51 -10.46
C LEU A 8 23.26 5.99 -9.43
N PHE A 9 23.46 7.17 -8.85
CA PHE A 9 22.51 7.77 -7.91
C PHE A 9 21.15 8.08 -8.56
N CYS A 10 21.15 8.64 -9.78
CA CYS A 10 19.91 8.88 -10.53
C CYS A 10 19.17 7.57 -10.89
N LEU A 11 19.91 6.50 -11.24
CA LEU A 11 19.32 5.19 -11.52
C LEU A 11 18.68 4.57 -10.27
N LEU A 12 19.30 4.74 -9.10
CA LEU A 12 18.74 4.26 -7.82
C LEU A 12 17.45 5.00 -7.43
N LEU A 13 17.34 6.30 -7.74
CA LEU A 13 16.14 7.10 -7.47
C LEU A 13 14.94 6.75 -8.37
N GLY A 14 15.19 6.26 -9.59
CA GLY A 14 14.13 5.90 -10.53
C GLY A 14 13.39 4.58 -10.22
N ALA A 15 13.90 3.77 -9.29
CA ALA A 15 13.37 2.45 -8.98
C ALA A 15 12.25 2.44 -7.91
N CYS A 16 11.91 3.60 -7.33
CA CYS A 16 11.00 3.67 -6.17
C CYS A 16 9.50 3.47 -6.46
N ASN A 17 9.11 3.27 -7.72
CA ASN A 17 7.69 3.17 -8.12
C ASN A 17 7.33 1.74 -8.57
N THR A 18 7.91 0.73 -7.90
CA THR A 18 7.60 -0.68 -8.18
C THR A 18 6.25 -1.06 -7.57
N GLY A 19 5.48 -1.87 -8.28
CA GLY A 19 4.22 -2.38 -7.75
C GLY A 19 4.44 -3.26 -6.51
N GLY A 20 3.43 -3.35 -5.65
CA GLY A 20 3.48 -4.17 -4.46
C GLY A 20 3.54 -5.68 -4.75
N PRO A 21 3.59 -6.52 -3.71
CA PRO A 21 3.52 -7.98 -3.86
C PRO A 21 2.31 -8.40 -4.71
N GLY A 22 2.55 -9.14 -5.78
CA GLY A 22 1.51 -9.53 -6.74
C GLY A 22 1.29 -8.55 -7.90
N PHE A 23 1.90 -7.35 -7.87
CA PHE A 23 1.79 -6.33 -8.92
C PHE A 23 3.13 -5.91 -9.51
N ALA A 24 4.25 -6.17 -8.83
CA ALA A 24 5.60 -5.71 -9.20
C ALA A 24 6.04 -5.97 -10.66
N ARG A 25 5.54 -7.03 -11.30
CA ARG A 25 5.89 -7.41 -12.70
C ARG A 25 4.87 -6.94 -13.74
N ILE A 26 3.95 -6.08 -13.34
CA ILE A 26 2.86 -5.59 -14.19
C ILE A 26 3.18 -4.14 -14.59
N ALA A 27 3.20 -3.90 -15.90
CA ALA A 27 3.38 -2.55 -16.42
C ALA A 27 2.20 -1.66 -15.98
N PRO A 28 2.47 -0.46 -15.43
CA PRO A 28 1.40 0.41 -14.95
C PRO A 28 0.69 1.13 -16.11
N ASP A 29 -0.63 1.26 -16.02
CA ASP A 29 -1.46 2.16 -16.83
C ASP A 29 -1.66 3.48 -16.08
N ARG A 30 -1.42 4.63 -16.74
CA ARG A 30 -1.54 5.95 -16.11
C ARG A 30 -2.95 6.47 -16.30
N VAL A 31 -3.66 6.72 -15.20
CA VAL A 31 -5.06 7.17 -15.22
C VAL A 31 -5.22 8.42 -14.35
N THR A 32 -5.89 9.44 -14.88
CA THR A 32 -6.17 10.69 -14.17
C THR A 32 -7.66 10.83 -13.93
N GLN A 33 -8.05 11.21 -12.71
CA GLN A 33 -9.43 11.48 -12.31
C GLN A 33 -9.46 12.64 -11.31
N ASP A 34 -10.25 13.66 -11.60
CA ASP A 34 -10.48 14.83 -10.72
C ASP A 34 -9.19 15.42 -10.12
N GLY A 35 -8.18 15.62 -10.99
CA GLY A 35 -6.88 16.18 -10.64
C GLY A 35 -5.91 15.22 -9.95
N SER A 36 -6.34 14.00 -9.62
CA SER A 36 -5.48 12.95 -9.08
C SER A 36 -5.01 12.01 -10.19
N THR A 37 -3.71 11.68 -10.21
CA THR A 37 -3.11 10.78 -11.20
C THR A 37 -2.62 9.51 -10.51
N PHE A 38 -2.98 8.36 -11.07
CA PHE A 38 -2.66 7.03 -10.55
C PHE A 38 -1.91 6.20 -11.58
N LEU A 39 -1.06 5.30 -11.10
CA LEU A 39 -0.51 4.17 -11.82
C LEU A 39 -1.32 2.93 -11.44
N PHE A 40 -2.03 2.37 -12.40
CA PHE A 40 -2.87 1.19 -12.23
C PHE A 40 -2.14 -0.06 -12.68
N ARG A 41 -2.08 -1.06 -11.81
CA ARG A 41 -1.58 -2.40 -12.13
C ARG A 41 -2.69 -3.40 -11.87
N ARG A 42 -3.19 -4.04 -12.93
CA ARG A 42 -4.30 -4.98 -12.83
C ARG A 42 -3.78 -6.42 -12.75
N ASN A 43 -4.17 -7.14 -11.71
CA ASN A 43 -3.95 -8.56 -11.55
C ASN A 43 -5.29 -9.28 -11.30
N GLY A 44 -5.85 -9.88 -12.35
CA GLY A 44 -7.17 -10.52 -12.29
C GLY A 44 -8.28 -9.53 -11.88
N PRO A 45 -9.05 -9.82 -10.80
CA PRO A 45 -10.10 -8.94 -10.30
C PRO A 45 -9.57 -7.80 -9.41
N LEU A 46 -8.25 -7.66 -9.23
CA LEU A 46 -7.65 -6.61 -8.40
C LEU A 46 -6.93 -5.56 -9.24
N ILE A 47 -6.99 -4.31 -8.79
CA ILE A 47 -6.16 -3.21 -9.28
C ILE A 47 -5.40 -2.62 -8.10
N GLU A 48 -4.08 -2.57 -8.19
CA GLU A 48 -3.27 -1.68 -7.37
C GLU A 48 -3.25 -0.30 -8.03
N ALA A 49 -3.61 0.72 -7.25
CA ALA A 49 -3.64 2.12 -7.65
C ALA A 49 -2.64 2.89 -6.79
N GLU A 50 -1.51 3.23 -7.41
CA GLU A 50 -0.45 4.04 -6.80
C GLU A 50 -0.60 5.49 -7.26
N ARG A 51 -0.84 6.41 -6.33
CA ARG A 51 -1.02 7.84 -6.62
C ARG A 51 0.33 8.51 -6.82
N ILE A 52 0.49 9.17 -7.97
CA ILE A 52 1.70 9.88 -8.36
C ILE A 52 1.52 11.41 -8.45
N SER A 53 0.29 11.90 -8.31
CA SER A 53 0.02 13.34 -8.22
C SER A 53 0.31 13.86 -6.81
N PRO A 54 0.97 15.02 -6.65
CA PRO A 54 1.08 15.67 -5.35
C PRO A 54 -0.27 16.29 -4.95
N GLU A 55 -0.72 16.05 -3.72
CA GLU A 55 -1.87 16.73 -3.11
C GLU A 55 -1.54 17.04 -1.64
N PHE A 56 -2.04 18.17 -1.13
CA PHE A 56 -1.75 18.60 0.23
C PHE A 56 -2.63 17.85 1.24
N LEU A 57 -1.99 17.07 2.13
CA LEU A 57 -2.62 16.32 3.22
C LEU A 57 -3.96 15.63 2.83
N PRO A 58 -3.99 14.83 1.77
CA PRO A 58 -5.23 14.26 1.30
C PRO A 58 -5.72 13.19 2.29
N ARG A 59 -7.02 13.27 2.62
CA ARG A 59 -7.70 12.19 3.35
C ARG A 59 -7.87 10.98 2.44
N PHE A 60 -7.86 9.78 3.02
CA PHE A 60 -8.04 8.54 2.26
C PHE A 60 -9.36 8.51 1.48
N GLN A 61 -10.51 8.79 2.13
CA GLN A 61 -11.82 8.58 1.51
C GLN A 61 -12.05 9.37 0.21
N PRO A 62 -11.70 10.67 0.12
CA PRO A 62 -11.76 11.40 -1.15
C PRO A 62 -10.87 10.81 -2.25
N VAL A 63 -9.62 10.43 -1.93
CA VAL A 63 -8.69 9.86 -2.91
C VAL A 63 -9.15 8.48 -3.37
N ALA A 64 -9.58 7.64 -2.43
CA ALA A 64 -10.14 6.32 -2.70
C ALA A 64 -11.36 6.40 -3.61
N ARG A 65 -12.24 7.39 -3.40
CA ARG A 65 -13.38 7.64 -4.30
C ARG A 65 -12.92 7.97 -5.72
N LYS A 66 -11.93 8.87 -5.88
CA LYS A 66 -11.38 9.20 -7.22
C LYS A 66 -10.77 7.98 -7.90
N ALA A 67 -9.98 7.18 -7.17
CA ALA A 67 -9.40 5.94 -7.70
C ALA A 67 -10.48 4.93 -8.08
N GLY A 68 -11.55 4.81 -7.27
CA GLY A 68 -12.70 3.96 -7.56
C GLY A 68 -13.43 4.36 -8.84
N LEU A 69 -13.72 5.66 -9.00
CA LEU A 69 -14.32 6.20 -10.23
C LEU A 69 -13.42 5.98 -11.44
N ALA A 70 -12.12 6.23 -11.30
CA ALA A 70 -11.13 6.00 -12.34
C ALA A 70 -11.11 4.52 -12.77
N ALA A 71 -11.13 3.58 -11.82
CA ALA A 71 -11.16 2.15 -12.10
C ALA A 71 -12.46 1.70 -12.77
N GLN A 72 -13.61 2.19 -12.30
CA GLN A 72 -14.91 1.89 -12.92
C GLN A 72 -14.97 2.42 -14.35
N THR A 73 -14.59 3.69 -14.57
CA THR A 73 -14.55 4.28 -15.92
C THR A 73 -13.59 3.55 -16.83
N ARG A 74 -12.42 3.14 -16.32
CA ARG A 74 -11.38 2.48 -17.13
C ARG A 74 -11.72 1.03 -17.49
N THR A 75 -12.45 0.33 -16.63
CA THR A 75 -12.72 -1.11 -16.78
C THR A 75 -14.16 -1.47 -17.12
N GLY A 76 -15.11 -0.57 -16.88
CA GLY A 76 -16.55 -0.84 -16.97
C GLY A 76 -17.09 -1.75 -15.84
N CYS A 77 -16.24 -2.16 -14.89
CA CYS A 77 -16.65 -3.07 -13.81
C CYS A 77 -16.92 -2.31 -12.51
N PRO A 78 -17.94 -2.69 -11.73
CA PRO A 78 -18.16 -2.14 -10.40
C PRO A 78 -16.99 -2.47 -9.46
N VAL A 79 -16.62 -1.50 -8.64
CA VAL A 79 -15.65 -1.66 -7.55
C VAL A 79 -16.39 -2.08 -6.29
N VAL A 80 -16.05 -3.24 -5.72
CA VAL A 80 -16.76 -3.80 -4.55
C VAL A 80 -16.14 -3.41 -3.21
N TRP A 81 -14.83 -3.17 -3.17
CA TRP A 81 -14.14 -2.63 -2.01
C TRP A 81 -12.82 -1.98 -2.41
N ILE A 82 -12.36 -1.07 -1.55
CA ILE A 82 -11.07 -0.37 -1.67
C ILE A 82 -10.40 -0.42 -0.30
N MET A 83 -9.09 -0.70 -0.27
CA MET A 83 -8.29 -0.72 0.96
C MET A 83 -6.88 -0.18 0.71
N GLY A 84 -6.21 0.27 1.77
CA GLY A 84 -4.86 0.81 1.71
C GLY A 84 -4.81 2.19 2.34
N ASP A 85 -4.00 3.07 1.78
CA ASP A 85 -3.83 4.45 2.19
C ASP A 85 -3.97 5.43 1.00
N GLN A 86 -3.77 6.72 1.26
CA GLN A 86 -3.93 7.78 0.26
C GLN A 86 -2.86 7.79 -0.85
N ALA A 87 -1.74 7.08 -0.67
CA ALA A 87 -0.65 6.97 -1.63
C ALA A 87 -0.77 5.68 -2.45
N MET A 88 -1.10 4.56 -1.82
CA MET A 88 -1.31 3.28 -2.51
C MET A 88 -2.56 2.58 -1.97
N MET A 89 -3.38 2.08 -2.89
CA MET A 89 -4.58 1.33 -2.55
C MET A 89 -4.82 0.17 -3.50
N VAL A 90 -5.51 -0.85 -3.01
CA VAL A 90 -5.98 -1.99 -3.79
C VAL A 90 -7.49 -1.92 -3.91
N LEU A 91 -7.98 -2.06 -5.13
CA LEU A 91 -9.39 -2.09 -5.48
C LEU A 91 -9.75 -3.48 -5.97
N ALA A 92 -10.91 -3.98 -5.58
CA ALA A 92 -11.48 -5.19 -6.15
C ALA A 92 -12.63 -4.87 -7.10
N LEU A 93 -12.60 -5.52 -8.26
CA LEU A 93 -13.57 -5.37 -9.34
C LEU A 93 -14.45 -6.62 -9.43
N ASP A 94 -15.75 -6.42 -9.62
CA ASP A 94 -16.68 -7.49 -9.96
C ASP A 94 -17.06 -7.40 -11.44
N CYS A 95 -16.21 -7.96 -12.30
CA CYS A 95 -16.43 -7.95 -13.75
C CYS A 95 -17.32 -9.13 -14.19
N PRO A 96 -18.32 -8.91 -15.06
CA PRO A 96 -19.10 -9.99 -15.66
C PRO A 96 -18.21 -11.01 -16.38
N GLY A 97 -18.40 -12.30 -16.10
CA GLY A 97 -17.61 -13.39 -16.72
C GLY A 97 -16.16 -13.50 -16.25
N GLY A 98 -15.71 -12.64 -15.32
CA GLY A 98 -14.37 -12.69 -14.74
C GLY A 98 -14.28 -13.54 -13.47
N PRO A 99 -13.07 -13.74 -12.93
CA PRO A 99 -12.87 -14.31 -11.60
C PRO A 99 -13.59 -13.47 -10.55
N LYS A 100 -14.23 -14.12 -9.58
CA LYS A 100 -14.89 -13.40 -8.49
C LYS A 100 -13.87 -12.61 -7.66
N PRO A 101 -14.17 -11.35 -7.29
CA PRO A 101 -13.28 -10.59 -6.42
C PRO A 101 -13.11 -11.31 -5.07
N PRO A 102 -11.89 -11.32 -4.50
CA PRO A 102 -11.70 -11.86 -3.17
C PRO A 102 -12.49 -11.04 -2.14
N LYS A 103 -12.83 -11.66 -1.01
CA LYS A 103 -13.47 -10.93 0.10
C LYS A 103 -12.50 -9.89 0.65
N MET A 104 -13.02 -8.75 1.11
CA MET A 104 -12.19 -7.72 1.76
C MET A 104 -11.38 -8.36 2.90
N PRO A 105 -10.04 -8.21 2.90
CA PRO A 105 -9.21 -8.72 3.99
C PRO A 105 -9.69 -8.16 5.33
N ARG A 106 -9.97 -9.04 6.29
CA ARG A 106 -10.33 -8.60 7.63
C ARG A 106 -9.07 -8.13 8.34
N SER A 107 -9.18 -7.00 9.03
CA SER A 107 -8.18 -6.58 10.01
C SER A 107 -7.93 -7.72 11.00
N VAL A 108 -6.70 -8.19 11.06
CA VAL A 108 -6.23 -9.06 12.13
C VAL A 108 -5.44 -8.17 13.07
N HIS A 109 -5.96 -7.95 14.28
CA HIS A 109 -5.19 -7.25 15.30
C HIS A 109 -4.43 -8.27 16.16
N TRP A 110 -3.17 -7.98 16.40
CA TRP A 110 -2.37 -8.69 17.38
C TRP A 110 -2.41 -7.89 18.68
N ARG A 111 -2.78 -8.53 19.77
CA ARG A 111 -2.56 -8.00 21.12
C ARG A 111 -1.20 -8.49 21.57
N CYS A 112 -0.27 -7.57 21.76
CA CYS A 112 1.08 -7.87 22.18
C CYS A 112 1.34 -7.28 23.55
N ASP A 113 1.65 -8.13 24.52
CA ASP A 113 2.07 -7.73 25.86
C ASP A 113 3.59 -7.72 25.94
N ALA A 114 4.12 -6.63 26.47
CA ALA A 114 5.54 -6.46 26.76
C ALA A 114 5.91 -7.23 28.03
N LEU A 115 6.66 -8.32 27.88
CA LEU A 115 7.22 -9.09 28.98
C LEU A 115 8.69 -8.67 29.14
N GLY A 116 8.95 -7.79 30.10
CA GLY A 116 10.30 -7.38 30.47
C GLY A 116 10.77 -8.06 31.75
N THR A 117 12.05 -8.43 31.82
CA THR A 117 12.73 -8.62 33.11
C THR A 117 13.67 -7.44 33.34
N SER A 118 13.55 -6.80 34.49
CA SER A 118 14.44 -5.73 34.92
C SER A 118 15.52 -6.30 35.84
N ARG A 119 16.78 -5.91 35.63
CA ARG A 119 17.86 -6.12 36.60
C ARG A 119 18.35 -4.77 37.12
N PRO A 120 18.70 -4.66 38.40
CA PRO A 120 19.34 -3.46 38.93
C PRO A 120 20.77 -3.35 38.40
N VAL A 121 21.14 -2.17 37.91
CA VAL A 121 22.51 -1.77 37.59
C VAL A 121 22.78 -0.47 38.36
N GLY A 122 23.44 -0.59 39.51
CA GLY A 122 23.50 0.51 40.50
C GLY A 122 22.13 0.81 41.09
N GLU A 123 21.75 2.09 41.21
CA GLU A 123 20.43 2.53 41.69
C GLU A 123 19.34 2.51 40.60
N ARG A 124 19.69 2.16 39.36
CA ARG A 124 18.76 2.20 38.21
C ARG A 124 18.35 0.80 37.80
N LEU A 125 17.05 0.58 37.62
CA LEU A 125 16.53 -0.63 36.99
C LEU A 125 16.73 -0.54 35.48
N VAL A 126 17.40 -1.53 34.90
CA VAL A 126 17.63 -1.62 33.45
C VAL A 126 16.89 -2.86 32.94
N SER A 127 16.06 -2.69 31.90
CA SER A 127 15.43 -3.82 31.21
C SER A 127 16.51 -4.58 30.45
N VAL A 128 16.71 -5.86 30.78
CA VAL A 128 17.80 -6.66 30.19
C VAL A 128 17.30 -7.52 29.06
N ASP A 129 16.08 -8.05 29.22
CA ASP A 129 15.39 -8.80 28.18
C ASP A 129 13.97 -8.24 28.02
N PHE A 130 13.62 -7.85 26.79
CA PHE A 130 12.27 -7.46 26.41
C PHE A 130 11.76 -8.47 25.39
N SER A 131 10.73 -9.21 25.77
CA SER A 131 10.03 -10.14 24.90
C SER A 131 8.61 -9.65 24.63
N LEU A 132 8.10 -9.93 23.45
CA LEU A 132 6.71 -9.64 23.09
C LEU A 132 5.93 -10.95 23.08
N SER A 133 4.91 -11.05 23.92
CA SER A 133 3.91 -12.11 23.82
C SER A 133 2.73 -11.61 23.01
N CYS A 134 2.67 -12.01 21.74
CA CYS A 134 1.59 -11.61 20.84
C CYS A 134 0.55 -12.72 20.70
N ARG A 135 -0.73 -12.38 20.86
CA ARG A 135 -1.87 -13.24 20.50
C ARG A 135 -2.76 -12.57 19.47
N LYS A 136 -3.30 -13.38 18.58
CA LYS A 136 -4.34 -12.96 17.65
C LYS A 136 -5.59 -12.64 18.47
N GLY A 137 -6.09 -11.42 18.35
CA GLY A 137 -7.29 -11.01 19.08
C GLY A 137 -8.58 -11.22 18.30
#